data_AF-J4GXB8-F1
#
_entry.id   AF-J4GXB8-F1
#
_cell.length_a   1.000
_cell.length_b   1.000
_cell.length_c   1.000
_cell.angle_alpha   90.00
_cell.angle_beta   90.00
_cell.angle_gamma   90.00
#
_symmetry.space_group_name_H-M   'P 1'
#
loop_
_entity.id
_entity.type
_entity.pdbx_description
1 polymer ?
#
loop_
_entity_poly.entity_id
_entity_poly.type
_entity_poly.pdbx_seq_one_letter_code
_entity_poly.pdbx_strand_id
1 'polypeptide(L)'
;METVTDVEVHLIQLLGSMRLEGGWDKPSSVSSPTSIKISTSINGTAEKNSPRIDGGSPPQDSDTIMSNSIDTEDLHYQHPHGHPAASVNENENARPPCGCALVQALRGLIRAGTYPATSGEYLEAIFTHREAFYAFPQGHRTCAIGFSDLAVDLERRQYVVKADVDEVAATAFRHEAWVIASSSRW
;
A
#
# COMPACT_ATOMS: atom_id res chain seq x y z
N MET A 1 -12.87 38.17 20.54
CA MET A 1 -11.96 38.08 19.39
C MET A 1 -10.56 37.88 19.96
N GLU A 2 -10.30 36.67 20.44
CA GLU A 2 -9.07 36.31 21.14
C GLU A 2 -8.45 35.09 20.42
N THR A 3 -7.14 35.22 20.17
CA THR A 3 -6.11 34.18 20.24
C THR A 3 -6.06 33.01 19.24
N VAL A 4 -6.19 33.27 17.93
CA VAL A 4 -5.66 32.31 16.92
C VAL A 4 -4.13 32.26 16.92
N THR A 5 -3.46 33.35 17.31
CA THR A 5 -1.99 33.46 17.29
C THR A 5 -1.29 32.75 18.44
N ASP A 6 -2.01 32.37 19.50
CA ASP A 6 -1.39 31.78 20.71
C ASP A 6 -1.06 30.29 20.53
N VAL A 7 -1.92 29.58 19.80
CA VAL A 7 -1.74 28.15 19.47
C VAL A 7 -0.55 27.96 18.52
N GLU A 8 -0.36 28.89 17.58
CA GLU A 8 0.71 28.83 16.59
C GLU A 8 2.09 29.07 17.23
N VAL A 9 2.17 29.98 18.22
CA VAL A 9 3.39 30.23 18.99
C VAL A 9 3.78 29.03 19.85
N HIS A 10 2.81 28.34 20.44
CA HIS A 10 3.07 27.12 21.22
C HIS A 10 3.57 25.96 20.35
N LEU A 11 3.04 25.80 19.13
CA LEU A 11 3.50 24.77 18.20
C LEU A 11 4.96 24.99 17.76
N ILE A 12 5.36 26.24 17.51
CA ILE A 12 6.73 26.57 17.13
C ILE A 12 7.72 26.33 18.29
N GLN A 13 7.32 26.62 19.54
CA GLN A 13 8.14 26.32 20.72
C GLN A 13 8.28 24.82 21.00
N LEU A 14 7.22 24.03 20.74
CA LEU A 14 7.27 22.58 20.90
C LEU A 14 8.21 21.92 19.89
N LEU A 15 8.15 22.34 18.62
CA LEU A 15 9.00 21.80 17.55
C LEU A 15 10.46 22.25 17.66
N GLY A 16 10.72 23.46 18.17
CA GLY A 16 12.09 23.98 18.37
C GLY A 16 12.88 23.32 19.50
N SER A 17 12.22 22.55 20.39
CA SER A 17 12.86 21.93 21.56
C SER A 17 13.37 20.50 21.30
N MET A 18 13.07 19.90 20.15
CA MET A 18 13.61 18.60 19.77
C MET A 18 15.00 18.74 19.16
N ARG A 19 16.03 18.81 20.02
CA ARG A 19 17.41 18.54 19.59
C ARG A 19 17.54 17.05 19.27
N LEU A 20 17.60 16.74 17.97
CA LEU A 20 18.08 15.45 17.49
C LEU A 20 19.57 15.38 17.77
N GLU A 21 19.96 14.85 18.94
CA GLU A 21 21.34 14.44 19.18
C GLU A 21 21.64 13.25 18.27
N GLY A 22 22.26 13.54 17.13
CA GLY A 22 22.73 12.55 16.17
C GLY A 22 23.88 11.73 16.74
N GLY A 23 23.56 10.70 17.52
CA GLY A 23 24.47 9.63 17.90
C GLY A 23 24.41 8.48 16.90
N TRP A 24 24.95 8.67 15.69
CA TRP A 24 25.21 7.57 14.76
C TRP A 24 26.58 6.94 15.07
N ASP A 25 26.74 6.45 16.29
CA ASP A 25 27.94 5.72 16.69
C ASP A 25 27.74 4.21 16.54
N LYS A 26 28.45 3.67 15.54
CA LYS A 26 28.97 2.31 15.32
C LYS A 26 28.15 1.07 15.77
N PRO A 27 28.00 0.06 14.89
CA PRO A 27 27.42 -1.22 15.25
C PRO A 27 28.36 -2.00 16.19
N SER A 28 27.95 -2.17 17.45
CA SER A 28 28.54 -3.16 18.34
C SER A 28 27.96 -4.55 18.07
N SER A 29 28.89 -5.49 18.08
CA SER A 29 28.77 -6.92 17.79
C SER A 29 27.72 -7.67 18.62
N VAL A 30 26.98 -8.53 17.92
CA VAL A 30 26.51 -9.88 18.30
C VAL A 30 26.35 -10.18 19.79
N SER A 31 25.10 -10.35 20.21
CA SER A 31 24.74 -11.28 21.29
C SER A 31 23.39 -11.96 21.01
N SER A 32 23.34 -13.24 21.35
CA SER A 32 22.37 -14.27 20.98
C SER A 32 20.96 -14.09 21.59
N PRO A 33 19.94 -14.86 21.15
CA PRO A 33 18.53 -14.54 21.34
C PRO A 33 18.03 -14.93 22.72
N THR A 34 17.35 -14.00 23.39
CA THR A 34 16.58 -14.27 24.61
C THR A 34 15.18 -14.72 24.23
N SER A 35 14.84 -15.96 24.59
CA SER A 35 13.50 -16.54 24.44
C SER A 35 12.42 -15.68 25.09
N ILE A 36 11.58 -15.06 24.27
CA ILE A 36 10.34 -14.41 24.72
C ILE A 36 9.26 -15.50 24.81
N LYS A 37 8.85 -15.84 26.04
CA LYS A 37 7.65 -16.63 26.31
C LYS A 37 6.43 -15.75 26.13
N ILE A 38 5.71 -15.93 25.01
CA ILE A 38 4.40 -15.32 24.78
C ILE A 38 3.37 -16.21 25.50
N SER A 39 2.79 -15.70 26.58
CA SER A 39 1.68 -16.33 27.28
C SER A 39 0.38 -15.96 26.56
N THR A 40 -0.12 -16.87 25.73
CA THR A 40 -1.44 -16.77 25.09
C THR A 40 -2.54 -17.02 26.11
N SER A 41 -3.28 -15.98 26.49
CA SER A 41 -4.53 -16.12 27.26
C SER A 41 -5.72 -16.12 26.29
N ILE A 42 -6.22 -17.33 26.04
CA ILE A 42 -7.44 -17.61 25.26
C ILE A 42 -8.62 -17.65 26.23
N ASN A 43 -9.43 -16.58 26.24
CA ASN A 43 -10.77 -16.62 26.82
C ASN A 43 -11.79 -16.72 25.69
N GLY A 44 -12.35 -17.91 25.52
CA GLY A 44 -13.56 -18.11 24.73
C GLY A 44 -14.79 -17.62 25.48
N THR A 45 -15.77 -17.12 24.75
CA THR A 45 -17.20 -17.17 25.11
C THR A 45 -18.03 -17.30 23.83
N ALA A 46 -19.10 -18.05 23.98
CA ALA A 46 -19.85 -18.71 22.93
C ALA A 46 -21.09 -17.93 22.48
N GLU A 47 -21.73 -18.49 21.45
CA GLU A 47 -23.18 -18.48 21.21
C GLU A 47 -23.85 -17.22 20.63
N LYS A 48 -24.38 -17.41 19.41
CA LYS A 48 -25.82 -17.56 19.10
C LYS A 48 -26.36 -16.63 18.01
N ASN A 49 -27.12 -17.29 17.12
CA ASN A 49 -28.28 -16.82 16.35
C ASN A 49 -28.08 -16.24 14.94
N SER A 50 -28.24 -17.13 13.95
CA SER A 50 -28.87 -16.84 12.66
C SER A 50 -30.37 -16.54 12.82
N PRO A 51 -30.93 -15.76 11.88
CA PRO A 51 -32.09 -16.28 11.14
C PRO A 51 -31.92 -16.17 9.61
N ARG A 52 -32.36 -17.24 8.94
CA ARG A 52 -32.65 -17.30 7.49
C ARG A 52 -33.80 -16.35 7.15
N ILE A 53 -33.68 -15.59 6.06
CA ILE A 53 -34.83 -15.19 5.25
C ILE A 53 -34.58 -15.58 3.81
N ASP A 54 -35.52 -16.37 3.34
CA ASP A 54 -35.71 -16.95 2.02
C ASP A 54 -36.31 -15.92 1.05
N GLY A 55 -36.03 -16.12 -0.24
CA GLY A 55 -37.01 -15.84 -1.28
C GLY A 55 -36.82 -14.58 -2.13
N GLY A 56 -36.49 -14.80 -3.41
CA GLY A 56 -37.01 -13.97 -4.49
C GLY A 56 -36.02 -13.59 -5.58
N SER A 57 -35.66 -14.53 -6.45
CA SER A 57 -35.20 -14.19 -7.81
C SER A 57 -36.37 -14.27 -8.78
N PRO A 58 -36.56 -13.27 -9.65
CA PRO A 58 -37.09 -13.47 -10.98
C PRO A 58 -35.97 -13.41 -12.04
N PRO A 59 -36.05 -14.23 -13.10
CA PRO A 59 -35.12 -14.20 -14.22
C PRO A 59 -35.52 -13.07 -15.18
N GLN A 60 -34.54 -12.33 -15.68
CA GLN A 60 -34.73 -11.51 -16.88
C GLN A 60 -33.57 -11.73 -17.85
N ASP A 61 -33.95 -12.38 -18.95
CA ASP A 61 -33.27 -12.46 -20.22
C ASP A 61 -32.97 -11.06 -20.75
N SER A 62 -31.80 -10.88 -21.36
CA SER A 62 -31.72 -10.27 -22.68
C SER A 62 -30.29 -10.35 -23.22
N ASP A 63 -30.22 -11.03 -24.35
CA ASP A 63 -29.14 -11.03 -25.32
C ASP A 63 -28.65 -9.61 -25.61
N THR A 64 -27.33 -9.45 -25.79
CA THR A 64 -26.75 -8.75 -26.96
C THR A 64 -25.26 -9.04 -27.00
N ILE A 65 -24.92 -10.03 -27.82
CA ILE A 65 -23.59 -10.23 -28.39
C ILE A 65 -23.41 -9.15 -29.46
N MET A 66 -22.40 -8.27 -29.31
CA MET A 66 -21.84 -7.53 -30.43
C MET A 66 -20.32 -7.64 -30.37
N SER A 67 -19.81 -8.68 -31.02
CA SER A 67 -18.39 -8.83 -31.37
C SER A 67 -18.08 -7.88 -32.53
N ASN A 68 -17.36 -6.79 -32.26
CA ASN A 68 -16.72 -6.00 -33.29
C ASN A 68 -15.34 -6.60 -33.59
N SER A 69 -15.28 -7.33 -34.70
CA SER A 69 -14.05 -7.71 -35.37
C SER A 69 -13.23 -6.45 -35.66
N ILE A 70 -12.08 -6.31 -35.01
CA ILE A 70 -11.04 -5.39 -35.46
C ILE A 70 -10.19 -6.18 -36.45
N ASP A 71 -10.29 -5.73 -37.71
CA ASP A 71 -9.56 -6.28 -38.84
C ASP A 71 -8.06 -6.13 -38.62
N THR A 72 -7.39 -7.26 -38.86
CA THR A 72 -5.95 -7.39 -38.91
C THR A 72 -5.53 -7.17 -40.35
N GLU A 73 -5.07 -5.96 -40.66
CA GLU A 73 -4.30 -5.63 -41.86
C GLU A 73 -3.09 -4.81 -41.39
N ASP A 74 -1.95 -5.47 -41.30
CA ASP A 74 -0.87 -5.33 -42.27
C ASP A 74 -0.14 -4.00 -42.14
N LEU A 75 1.02 -4.02 -41.49
CA LEU A 75 2.18 -3.29 -41.97
C LEU A 75 3.45 -4.05 -41.55
N HIS A 76 3.87 -4.92 -42.47
CA HIS A 76 5.25 -5.36 -42.60
C HIS A 76 6.20 -4.15 -42.65
N TYR A 77 6.80 -3.78 -41.52
CA TYR A 77 8.10 -3.11 -41.53
C TYR A 77 9.12 -4.03 -40.86
N GLN A 78 9.70 -4.89 -41.70
CA GLN A 78 11.01 -5.47 -41.43
C GLN A 78 12.01 -4.33 -41.21
N HIS A 79 12.54 -4.23 -39.99
CA HIS A 79 13.75 -3.46 -39.73
C HIS A 79 14.88 -4.45 -39.46
N PRO A 80 15.84 -4.61 -40.39
CA PRO A 80 17.07 -5.32 -40.10
C PRO A 80 17.98 -4.38 -39.29
N HIS A 81 18.57 -4.89 -38.21
CA HIS A 81 19.98 -4.75 -37.87
C HIS A 81 20.20 -5.22 -36.42
N GLY A 82 20.98 -6.29 -36.28
CA GLY A 82 21.27 -6.94 -35.01
C GLY A 82 22.15 -6.10 -34.09
N HIS A 83 21.83 -6.18 -32.81
CA HIS A 83 22.74 -5.91 -31.70
C HIS A 83 22.72 -7.15 -30.78
N PRO A 84 23.87 -7.71 -30.40
CA PRO A 84 23.94 -8.75 -29.38
C PRO A 84 24.15 -8.07 -28.02
N ALA A 85 23.18 -8.14 -27.10
CA ALA A 85 23.46 -7.98 -25.68
C ALA A 85 22.29 -8.41 -24.78
N ALA A 86 22.65 -9.20 -23.77
CA ALA A 86 21.93 -9.48 -22.53
C ALA A 86 20.59 -10.21 -22.63
N SER A 87 20.65 -11.54 -22.49
CA SER A 87 19.57 -12.39 -22.01
C SER A 87 19.17 -11.98 -20.58
N VAL A 88 18.40 -10.91 -20.46
CA VAL A 88 17.55 -10.68 -19.30
C VAL A 88 16.27 -11.43 -19.61
N ASN A 89 15.97 -12.50 -18.87
CA ASN A 89 14.64 -13.10 -18.86
C ASN A 89 13.68 -12.13 -18.18
N GLU A 90 13.34 -11.06 -18.89
CA GLU A 90 12.37 -10.05 -18.49
C GLU A 90 11.01 -10.50 -19.01
N ASN A 91 10.11 -10.76 -18.07
CA ASN A 91 8.70 -10.87 -18.33
C ASN A 91 8.23 -9.46 -18.78
N GLU A 92 8.35 -9.14 -20.07
CA GLU A 92 8.15 -7.81 -20.70
C GLU A 92 6.77 -7.16 -20.48
N ASN A 93 5.87 -7.81 -19.74
CA ASN A 93 4.58 -7.25 -19.32
C ASN A 93 4.54 -6.77 -17.86
N ALA A 94 5.65 -6.83 -17.12
CA ALA A 94 5.70 -6.36 -15.75
C ALA A 94 5.78 -4.82 -15.72
N ARG A 95 4.68 -4.17 -15.30
CA ARG A 95 4.65 -2.72 -15.02
C ARG A 95 5.87 -2.33 -14.18
N PRO A 96 6.59 -1.24 -14.51
CA PRO A 96 7.74 -0.79 -13.74
C PRO A 96 7.38 -0.68 -12.26
N PRO A 97 8.26 -1.10 -11.33
CA PRO A 97 8.01 -0.98 -9.91
C PRO A 97 7.80 0.49 -9.54
N CYS A 98 6.63 0.79 -8.97
CA CYS A 98 6.23 2.15 -8.59
C CYS A 98 6.28 2.34 -7.06
N GLY A 99 6.68 3.53 -6.63
CA GLY A 99 6.83 3.89 -5.22
C GLY A 99 8.25 3.66 -4.68
N CYS A 100 8.48 4.08 -3.44
CA CYS A 100 9.75 3.89 -2.75
C CYS A 100 9.94 2.43 -2.30
N ALA A 101 11.15 2.09 -1.86
CA ALA A 101 11.50 0.73 -1.43
C ALA A 101 10.54 0.16 -0.37
N LEU A 102 10.10 0.99 0.59
CA LEU A 102 9.11 0.60 1.59
C LEU A 102 7.79 0.16 0.96
N VAL A 103 7.24 0.97 0.06
CA VAL A 103 5.96 0.70 -0.63
C VAL A 103 6.08 -0.55 -1.51
N GLN A 104 7.22 -0.74 -2.20
CA GLN A 104 7.48 -1.92 -3.01
C GLN A 104 7.57 -3.19 -2.17
N ALA A 105 8.29 -3.14 -1.04
CA ALA A 105 8.41 -4.26 -0.11
C ALA A 105 7.06 -4.65 0.49
N LEU A 106 6.30 -3.65 0.95
CA LEU A 106 4.96 -3.83 1.51
C LEU A 106 4.02 -4.52 0.51
N ARG A 107 4.06 -4.08 -0.75
CA ARG A 107 3.25 -4.69 -1.82
C ARG A 107 3.62 -6.14 -2.06
N GLY A 108 4.92 -6.46 -2.03
CA GLY A 108 5.41 -7.84 -2.10
C GLY A 108 4.82 -8.72 -0.98
N LEU A 109 4.86 -8.24 0.26
CA LEU A 109 4.35 -8.96 1.43
C LEU A 109 2.82 -9.16 1.39
N ILE A 110 2.07 -8.13 0.99
CA ILE A 110 0.61 -8.22 0.87
C ILE A 110 0.21 -9.22 -0.22
N ARG A 111 0.88 -9.19 -1.37
CA ARG A 111 0.65 -10.14 -2.47
C ARG A 111 1.02 -11.56 -2.11
N ALA A 112 2.08 -11.75 -1.32
CA ALA A 112 2.46 -13.05 -0.79
C ALA A 112 1.50 -13.54 0.32
N GLY A 113 0.59 -12.69 0.81
CA GLY A 113 -0.31 -12.99 1.92
C GLY A 113 0.40 -13.10 3.27
N THR A 114 1.70 -12.79 3.34
CA THR A 114 2.52 -12.87 4.56
C THR A 114 2.47 -11.61 5.38
N TYR A 115 1.93 -10.50 4.85
CA TYR A 115 1.77 -9.28 5.62
C TYR A 115 0.64 -9.45 6.66
N PRO A 116 0.90 -9.11 7.94
CA PRO A 116 -0.11 -9.20 8.98
C PRO A 116 -1.31 -8.31 8.64
N ALA A 117 -2.52 -8.88 8.66
CA ALA A 117 -3.76 -8.11 8.48
C ALA A 117 -4.15 -7.42 9.80
N THR A 118 -3.20 -6.74 10.44
CA THR A 118 -3.42 -5.95 11.66
C THR A 118 -3.39 -4.47 11.30
N SER A 119 -4.31 -3.70 11.87
CA SER A 119 -4.40 -2.26 11.58
C SER A 119 -3.12 -1.49 11.95
N GLY A 120 -2.40 -1.95 12.99
CA GLY A 120 -1.18 -1.32 13.47
C GLY A 120 -0.05 -1.27 12.45
N GLU A 121 0.23 -2.38 11.77
CA GLU A 121 1.34 -2.49 10.82
C GLU A 121 1.12 -1.61 9.59
N TYR A 122 -0.12 -1.54 9.11
CA TYR A 122 -0.48 -0.63 8.01
C TYR A 122 -0.28 0.84 8.39
N LEU A 123 -0.64 1.22 9.62
CA LEU A 123 -0.46 2.60 10.11
C LEU A 123 1.02 2.93 10.30
N GLU A 124 1.81 2.00 10.84
CA GLU A 124 3.25 2.17 10.96
C GLU A 124 3.90 2.42 9.60
N ALA A 125 3.56 1.61 8.58
CA ALA A 125 4.06 1.82 7.23
C ALA A 125 3.68 3.20 6.64
N ILE A 126 2.47 3.69 6.92
CA ILE A 126 2.04 5.03 6.50
C ILE A 126 2.87 6.12 7.21
N PHE A 127 3.07 6.01 8.53
CA PHE A 127 3.86 7.00 9.27
C PHE A 127 5.32 6.99 8.85
N THR A 128 5.95 5.82 8.71
CA THR A 128 7.32 5.71 8.21
C THR A 128 7.44 6.28 6.79
N HIS A 129 6.45 6.03 5.92
CA HIS A 129 6.44 6.67 4.60
C HIS A 129 6.39 8.20 4.70
N ARG A 130 5.52 8.75 5.54
CA ARG A 130 5.38 10.20 5.70
C ARG A 130 6.66 10.85 6.20
N GLU A 131 7.32 10.26 7.19
CA GLU A 131 8.61 10.75 7.69
C GLU A 131 9.66 10.80 6.57
N ALA A 132 9.78 9.72 5.79
CA ALA A 132 10.69 9.68 4.64
C ALA A 132 10.28 10.68 3.54
N PHE A 133 8.98 10.83 3.28
CA PHE A 133 8.45 11.79 2.31
C PHE A 133 8.80 13.23 2.68
N TYR A 134 8.67 13.61 3.96
CA TYR A 134 9.03 14.95 4.42
C TYR A 134 10.54 15.21 4.29
N ALA A 135 11.38 14.19 4.49
CA ALA A 135 12.82 14.33 4.31
C ALA A 135 13.23 14.47 2.84
N PHE A 136 12.58 13.75 1.92
CA PHE A 136 12.91 13.77 0.49
C PHE A 136 11.70 13.57 -0.43
N PRO A 137 10.86 14.60 -0.66
CA PRO A 137 9.60 14.45 -1.40
C PRO A 137 9.82 14.09 -2.87
N GLN A 138 10.96 14.51 -3.46
CA GLN A 138 11.27 14.24 -4.86
C GLN A 138 11.46 12.74 -5.15
N GLY A 139 11.98 11.97 -4.18
CA GLY A 139 12.15 10.52 -4.31
C GLY A 139 10.85 9.73 -4.17
N HIS A 140 9.76 10.39 -3.78
CA HIS A 140 8.49 9.75 -3.45
C HIS A 140 7.35 10.14 -4.40
N ARG A 141 7.63 10.83 -5.51
CA ARG A 141 6.61 11.23 -6.51
C ARG A 141 5.81 10.04 -7.06
N THR A 142 6.44 8.87 -7.19
CA THR A 142 5.79 7.65 -7.69
C THR A 142 5.07 6.86 -6.60
N CYS A 143 5.20 7.25 -5.32
CA CYS A 143 4.52 6.59 -4.20
C CYS A 143 3.00 6.72 -4.28
N ALA A 144 2.46 7.77 -4.89
CA ALA A 144 1.01 7.89 -5.13
C ALA A 144 0.45 6.69 -5.91
N ILE A 145 1.18 6.24 -6.94
CA ILE A 145 0.82 5.06 -7.74
C ILE A 145 0.97 3.80 -6.88
N GLY A 146 2.08 3.67 -6.15
CA GLY A 146 2.33 2.51 -5.30
C GLY A 146 1.28 2.32 -4.20
N PHE A 147 0.84 3.40 -3.53
CA PHE A 147 -0.23 3.34 -2.53
C PHE A 147 -1.60 3.06 -3.13
N SER A 148 -1.88 3.58 -4.34
CA SER A 148 -3.11 3.24 -5.06
C SER A 148 -3.15 1.74 -5.39
N ASP A 149 -2.04 1.20 -5.88
CA ASP A 149 -1.90 -0.22 -6.18
C ASP A 149 -2.01 -1.10 -4.92
N LEU A 150 -1.48 -0.64 -3.78
CA LEU A 150 -1.63 -1.30 -2.47
C LEU A 150 -3.09 -1.38 -2.02
N ALA A 151 -3.84 -0.28 -2.15
CA ALA A 151 -5.26 -0.25 -1.81
C ALA A 151 -6.05 -1.27 -2.64
N VAL A 152 -5.79 -1.33 -3.94
CA VAL A 152 -6.42 -2.32 -4.85
C VAL A 152 -6.05 -3.75 -4.47
N ASP A 153 -4.78 -4.01 -4.12
CA ASP A 153 -4.34 -5.34 -3.70
C ASP A 153 -5.03 -5.79 -2.39
N LEU A 154 -5.30 -4.87 -1.45
CA LEU A 154 -6.05 -5.16 -0.20
C LEU A 154 -7.55 -5.38 -0.45
N GLU A 155 -8.18 -4.58 -1.29
CA GLU A 155 -9.60 -4.76 -1.63
C GLU A 155 -9.86 -6.12 -2.30
N ARG A 156 -8.92 -6.55 -3.16
CA ARG A 156 -8.98 -7.90 -3.75
C ARG A 156 -8.84 -8.99 -2.69
N ARG A 157 -8.06 -8.77 -1.63
CA ARG A 157 -7.89 -9.71 -0.51
C ARG A 157 -9.15 -9.82 0.34
N GLN A 158 -9.85 -8.70 0.58
CA GLN A 158 -11.12 -8.66 1.33
C GLN A 158 -12.19 -9.58 0.71
N TYR A 159 -12.20 -9.73 -0.62
CA TYR A 159 -13.14 -10.62 -1.30
C TYR A 159 -12.90 -12.11 -0.97
N VAL A 160 -11.67 -12.47 -0.59
CA VAL A 160 -11.26 -13.85 -0.28
C VAL A 160 -11.32 -14.12 1.22
N VAL A 161 -10.95 -13.13 2.04
CA VAL A 161 -10.93 -13.22 3.50
C VAL A 161 -11.76 -12.05 4.02
N LYS A 162 -12.86 -12.33 4.73
CA LYS A 162 -13.77 -11.32 5.28
C LYS A 162 -13.09 -10.51 6.40
N ALA A 163 -12.13 -9.67 6.02
CA ALA A 163 -11.26 -8.91 6.90
C ALA A 163 -11.61 -7.42 6.80
N ASP A 164 -12.39 -6.94 7.77
CA ASP A 164 -12.76 -5.51 7.89
C ASP A 164 -11.52 -4.60 8.05
N VAL A 165 -10.40 -5.16 8.53
CA VAL A 165 -9.12 -4.46 8.70
C VAL A 165 -8.52 -4.05 7.35
N ASP A 166 -8.65 -4.87 6.32
CA ASP A 166 -8.08 -4.61 4.99
C ASP A 166 -8.81 -3.44 4.30
N GLU A 167 -10.10 -3.27 4.56
CA GLU A 167 -10.90 -2.14 4.03
C GLU A 167 -10.46 -0.80 4.62
N VAL A 168 -10.25 -0.75 5.94
CA VAL A 168 -9.74 0.44 6.63
C VAL A 168 -8.34 0.78 6.13
N ALA A 169 -7.48 -0.23 5.97
CA ALA A 169 -6.14 -0.05 5.43
C ALA A 169 -6.14 0.41 3.97
N ALA A 170 -7.00 -0.15 3.11
CA ALA A 170 -7.14 0.28 1.73
C ALA A 170 -7.58 1.75 1.63
N THR A 171 -8.51 2.16 2.50
CA THR A 171 -8.95 3.57 2.59
C THR A 171 -7.83 4.48 3.05
N ALA A 172 -7.03 4.07 4.04
CA ALA A 172 -5.87 4.83 4.50
C ALA A 172 -4.80 4.97 3.40
N PHE A 173 -4.51 3.92 2.63
CA PHE A 173 -3.58 4.00 1.50
C PHE A 173 -4.08 4.88 0.37
N ARG A 174 -5.38 4.86 0.05
CA ARG A 174 -5.96 5.82 -0.92
C ARG A 174 -5.78 7.26 -0.47
N HIS A 175 -6.05 7.54 0.80
CA HIS A 175 -5.85 8.87 1.35
C HIS A 175 -4.39 9.31 1.21
N GLU A 176 -3.44 8.44 1.53
CA GLU A 176 -2.01 8.72 1.38
C GLU A 176 -1.62 8.97 -0.08
N ALA A 177 -2.13 8.18 -1.02
CA ALA A 177 -1.92 8.41 -2.45
C ALA A 177 -2.40 9.79 -2.90
N TRP A 178 -3.56 10.24 -2.40
CA TRP A 178 -4.10 11.56 -2.69
C TRP A 178 -3.25 12.70 -2.10
N VAL A 179 -2.75 12.55 -0.87
CA VAL A 179 -1.83 13.53 -0.24
C VAL A 179 -0.55 13.70 -1.06
N ILE A 180 0.02 12.60 -1.56
CA ILE A 180 1.24 12.66 -2.38
C ILE A 180 0.95 13.30 -3.75
N ALA A 181 -0.15 12.92 -4.39
CA ALA A 181 -0.54 13.48 -5.68
C ALA A 181 -0.82 14.99 -5.61
N SER A 182 -1.44 15.46 -4.53
CA SER A 182 -1.76 16.87 -4.31
C SER A 182 -0.53 17.73 -3.94
N SER A 183 0.45 17.14 -3.24
CA SER A 183 1.71 17.81 -2.88
C SER A 183 2.74 17.86 -4.02
N SER A 184 2.53 17.13 -5.11
CA SER A 184 3.44 17.05 -6.26
C SER A 184 3.27 18.18 -7.29
N ARG A 185 2.55 19.26 -6.96
CA ARG A 185 2.46 20.48 -7.80
C ARG A 185 3.67 21.39 -7.58
N TRP A 186 4.72 21.20 -8.38
CA TRP A 186 5.93 22.04 -8.38
C TRP A 186 6.28 22.39 -9.81
#